data_AF-A0A2U1MI85-F1
#
_entry.id   AF-A0A2U1MI85-F1
#
_cell.length_a   1.000
_cell.length_b   1.000
_cell.length_c   1.000
_cell.angle_alpha   90.00
_cell.angle_beta   90.00
_cell.angle_gamma   90.00
#
_symmetry.space_group_name_H-M   'P 1'
#
loop_
_entity.id
_entity.type
_entity.pdbx_description
1 polymer ?
#
loop_
_entity_poly.entity_id
_entity_poly.type
_entity_poly.pdbx_seq_one_letter_code
_entity_poly.pdbx_strand_id
1 'polypeptide(L)'
;MVNYMLFVTAELENLTNFQPRGGVNAPNFTYYFKLKCESCGEVTDKETCVSLNEEVDRPKGAVTNLIQKCKFCKREGTVTMIPNRGFALTRRYSDAGKFAPLMAFDCRGFEPLDFAFSSDWEAESIAGTKFVDIDLSGGDFSEYCEVGKCPVMISNLKSEFRVVDLTKRIV
;
A
#
# COMPACT_ATOMS: atom_id res chain seq x y z
N MET A 1 15.51 6.79 -11.90
CA MET A 1 14.94 6.86 -10.55
C MET A 1 13.62 7.57 -10.70
N VAL A 2 12.54 6.90 -10.36
CA VAL A 2 11.18 7.45 -10.45
C VAL A 2 10.51 7.13 -9.12
N ASN A 3 9.85 8.13 -8.53
CA ASN A 3 9.08 7.92 -7.32
C ASN A 3 7.63 7.63 -7.68
N TYR A 4 7.10 6.57 -7.10
CA TYR A 4 5.71 6.18 -7.24
C TYR A 4 5.02 6.31 -5.88
N MET A 5 3.80 6.83 -5.88
CA MET A 5 2.94 6.85 -4.71
C MET A 5 1.81 5.86 -4.93
N LEU A 6 1.67 4.91 -4.01
CA LEU A 6 0.50 4.05 -3.93
C LEU A 6 -0.64 4.84 -3.30
N PHE A 7 -1.75 4.92 -4.01
CA PHE A 7 -3.00 5.41 -3.47
C PHE A 7 -4.02 4.27 -3.38
N VAL A 8 -4.86 4.32 -2.35
CA VAL A 8 -5.93 3.36 -2.13
C VAL A 8 -7.26 4.06 -1.88
N THR A 9 -8.35 3.43 -2.30
CA THR A 9 -9.72 3.83 -1.94
C THR A 9 -10.57 2.59 -1.74
N ALA A 10 -11.65 2.75 -1.00
CA ALA A 10 -12.60 1.70 -0.66
C ALA A 10 -13.93 2.37 -0.29
N GLU A 11 -15.02 1.64 -0.38
CA GLU A 11 -16.31 2.02 0.20
C GLU A 11 -16.35 1.57 1.66
N LEU A 12 -16.45 2.55 2.56
CA LEU A 12 -16.47 2.33 4.01
C LEU A 12 -17.88 2.55 4.55
N GLU A 13 -18.55 1.48 4.95
CA GLU A 13 -19.85 1.57 5.62
C GLU A 13 -19.65 1.53 7.14
N ASN A 14 -20.09 2.58 7.82
CA ASN A 14 -19.95 2.77 9.28
C ASN A 14 -18.51 2.67 9.82
N LEU A 15 -17.52 2.81 8.94
CA LEU A 15 -16.08 2.77 9.24
C LEU A 15 -15.38 4.08 8.84
N THR A 16 -14.22 4.31 9.44
CA THR A 16 -13.26 5.37 9.14
C THR A 16 -11.84 4.91 9.49
N ASN A 17 -10.84 5.73 9.16
CA ASN A 17 -9.43 5.51 9.51
C ASN A 17 -8.89 4.15 9.03
N PHE A 18 -9.29 3.73 7.83
CA PHE A 18 -8.80 2.48 7.23
C PHE A 18 -7.33 2.62 6.83
N GLN A 19 -6.46 1.77 7.37
CA GLN A 19 -5.01 1.83 7.19
C GLN A 19 -4.34 0.48 7.52
N PRO A 20 -3.05 0.29 7.22
CA PRO A 20 -2.28 -0.84 7.72
C PRO A 20 -2.29 -0.92 9.25
N ARG A 21 -2.28 -2.14 9.80
CA ARG A 21 -2.21 -2.35 11.24
C ARG A 21 -0.96 -1.70 11.82
N GLY A 22 -1.14 -0.84 12.83
CA GLY A 22 -0.05 -0.03 13.40
C GLY A 22 0.28 1.25 12.60
N GLY A 23 -0.58 1.61 11.65
CA GLY A 23 -0.50 2.84 10.86
C GLY A 23 0.24 2.71 9.54
N VAL A 24 0.14 3.75 8.71
CA VAL A 24 0.75 3.80 7.36
C VAL A 24 2.28 3.59 7.33
N ASN A 25 2.96 3.75 8.46
CA ASN A 25 4.40 3.52 8.61
C ASN A 25 4.73 2.25 9.41
N ALA A 26 3.78 1.31 9.53
CA ALA A 26 4.00 0.07 10.26
C ALA A 26 5.19 -0.70 9.65
N PRO A 27 6.23 -1.01 10.44
CA PRO A 27 7.47 -1.62 9.92
C PRO A 27 7.23 -3.03 9.38
N ASN A 28 6.26 -3.75 9.94
CA ASN A 28 5.97 -5.14 9.65
C ASN A 28 4.83 -5.32 8.62
N PHE A 29 4.22 -4.24 8.13
CA PHE A 29 3.20 -4.37 7.12
C PHE A 29 3.85 -4.63 5.76
N THR A 30 3.39 -5.70 5.08
CA THR A 30 3.95 -6.15 3.81
C THR A 30 3.08 -5.66 2.66
N TYR A 31 3.70 -4.95 1.73
CA TYR A 31 3.08 -4.49 0.51
C TYR A 31 3.28 -5.54 -0.60
N TYR A 32 2.19 -5.94 -1.25
CA TYR A 32 2.20 -6.89 -2.35
C TYR A 32 1.81 -6.18 -3.65
N PHE A 33 2.70 -6.18 -4.64
CA PHE A 33 2.40 -5.60 -5.95
C PHE A 33 3.23 -6.26 -7.05
N LYS A 34 2.74 -6.19 -8.28
CA LYS A 34 3.51 -6.63 -9.44
C LYS A 34 4.54 -5.58 -9.84
N LEU A 35 5.62 -6.03 -10.45
CA LEU A 35 6.66 -5.14 -10.97
C LEU A 35 6.82 -5.37 -12.47
N LYS A 36 6.92 -4.28 -13.22
CA LYS A 36 7.26 -4.30 -14.64
C LYS A 36 8.68 -3.80 -14.84
N CYS A 37 9.50 -4.56 -15.54
CA CYS A 37 10.86 -4.17 -15.85
C CYS A 37 10.88 -3.05 -16.90
N GLU A 38 11.45 -1.89 -16.54
CA GLU A 38 11.57 -0.74 -17.45
C GLU A 38 12.47 -1.05 -18.66
N SER A 39 13.37 -2.04 -18.55
CA SER A 39 14.31 -2.37 -19.61
C SER A 39 13.75 -3.27 -20.70
N CYS A 40 12.89 -4.23 -20.36
CA CYS A 40 12.44 -5.27 -21.29
C CYS A 40 10.92 -5.42 -21.32
N GLY A 41 10.19 -4.71 -20.47
CA GLY A 41 8.73 -4.76 -20.38
C GLY A 41 8.16 -5.94 -19.61
N GLU A 42 9.00 -6.89 -19.16
CA GLU A 42 8.55 -8.08 -18.45
C GLU A 42 7.88 -7.74 -17.12
N VAL A 43 6.69 -8.30 -16.90
CA VAL A 43 5.93 -8.17 -15.64
C VAL A 43 6.18 -9.41 -14.79
N THR A 44 6.31 -9.25 -13.46
CA THR A 44 6.49 -10.38 -12.56
C THR A 44 5.27 -11.31 -12.57
N ASP A 45 5.52 -12.63 -12.67
CA ASP A 45 4.45 -13.65 -12.66
C ASP A 45 3.64 -13.64 -11.36
N LYS A 46 4.33 -13.36 -10.24
CA LYS A 46 3.78 -13.28 -8.89
C LYS A 46 3.97 -11.89 -8.34
N GLU A 47 3.16 -11.56 -7.34
CA GLU A 47 3.32 -10.36 -6.54
C GLU A 47 4.68 -10.39 -5.84
N THR A 48 5.36 -9.25 -5.89
CA THR A 48 6.55 -8.98 -5.11
C THR A 48 6.12 -8.42 -3.76
N CYS A 49 6.68 -8.96 -2.67
CA CYS A 49 6.49 -8.46 -1.32
C CYS A 49 7.60 -7.49 -0.95
N VAL A 50 7.26 -6.40 -0.26
CA VAL A 50 8.23 -5.48 0.35
C VAL A 50 7.67 -4.93 1.66
N SER A 51 8.51 -4.85 2.69
CA SER A 51 8.15 -4.24 3.99
C SER A 51 9.21 -3.23 4.43
N LEU A 52 8.82 -2.34 5.35
CA LEU A 52 9.71 -1.28 5.85
C LEU A 52 10.85 -1.82 6.71
N ASN A 53 10.65 -2.95 7.40
CA ASN A 53 11.66 -3.61 8.23
C ASN A 53 12.70 -4.41 7.43
N GLU A 54 12.43 -4.73 6.17
CA GLU A 54 13.38 -5.38 5.29
C GLU A 54 14.36 -4.32 4.81
N GLU A 55 15.62 -4.42 5.23
CA GLU A 55 16.70 -3.53 4.82
C GLU A 55 17.82 -4.35 4.18
N VAL A 56 18.24 -3.93 2.99
CA VAL A 56 19.31 -4.55 2.21
C VAL A 56 20.35 -3.49 1.90
N ASP A 57 21.59 -3.76 2.30
CA ASP A 57 22.72 -2.89 2.04
C ASP A 57 23.08 -2.85 0.56
N ARG A 58 23.24 -1.63 0.02
CA ARG A 58 23.83 -1.40 -1.31
C ARG A 58 25.26 -0.90 -1.20
N PRO A 59 26.07 -1.12 -2.25
CA PRO A 59 27.38 -0.49 -2.38
C PRO A 59 27.29 1.01 -2.13
N LYS A 60 28.29 1.56 -1.43
CA LYS A 60 28.36 2.97 -0.97
C LYS A 60 27.42 3.32 0.21
N GLY A 61 26.96 2.33 0.98
CA GLY A 61 26.25 2.55 2.26
C GLY A 61 24.82 3.05 2.11
N ALA A 62 24.20 2.85 0.93
CA ALA A 62 22.80 3.18 0.72
C ALA A 62 21.92 1.97 1.08
N VAL A 63 20.89 2.16 1.89
CA VAL A 63 19.92 1.11 2.22
C VAL A 63 18.77 1.11 1.21
N THR A 64 18.20 -0.05 0.91
CA THR A 64 16.95 -0.23 0.14
C THR A 64 16.15 -1.36 0.76
N ASN A 65 14.84 -1.42 0.50
CA ASN A 65 14.02 -2.50 1.07
C ASN A 65 14.03 -3.77 0.24
N LEU A 66 14.18 -3.62 -1.09
CA LEU A 66 14.21 -4.76 -2.00
C LEU A 66 15.23 -4.57 -3.12
N ILE A 67 15.97 -5.63 -3.42
CA ILE A 67 16.78 -5.78 -4.64
C ILE A 67 16.27 -7.00 -5.39
N GLN A 68 15.86 -6.82 -6.65
CA GLN A 68 15.31 -7.88 -7.47
C GLN A 68 15.97 -7.89 -8.86
N LYS A 69 16.22 -9.09 -9.40
CA LYS A 69 16.70 -9.27 -10.78
C LYS A 69 15.54 -9.65 -11.68
N CYS A 70 15.43 -8.98 -12.82
CA CYS A 70 14.48 -9.36 -13.86
C CYS A 70 14.78 -10.78 -14.33
N LYS A 71 13.78 -11.66 -14.33
CA LYS A 71 13.96 -13.05 -14.76
C LYS A 71 14.36 -13.17 -16.23
N PHE A 72 13.89 -12.25 -17.07
CA PHE A 72 14.14 -12.23 -18.50
C PHE A 72 15.51 -11.60 -18.85
N CYS A 73 15.66 -10.28 -18.69
CA CYS A 73 16.88 -9.57 -19.11
C CYS A 73 18.01 -9.58 -18.08
N LYS A 74 17.81 -10.20 -16.90
CA LYS A 74 18.78 -10.28 -15.78
C LYS A 74 19.21 -8.95 -15.19
N ARG A 75 18.65 -7.82 -15.63
CA ARG A 75 18.93 -6.50 -15.07
C ARG A 75 18.43 -6.45 -13.62
N GLU A 76 19.25 -5.89 -12.76
CA GLU A 76 18.93 -5.65 -11.37
C GLU A 76 18.19 -4.32 -11.21
N GLY A 77 17.18 -4.30 -10.36
CA GLY A 77 16.46 -3.11 -9.95
C GLY A 77 16.19 -3.12 -8.46
N THR A 78 15.78 -1.97 -7.94
CA THR A 78 15.60 -1.76 -6.49
C THR A 78 14.30 -1.06 -6.20
N VAL A 79 13.69 -1.39 -5.07
CA VAL A 79 12.54 -0.67 -4.50
C VAL A 79 12.92 -0.22 -3.09
N THR A 80 12.81 1.08 -2.84
CA THR A 80 13.03 1.70 -1.53
C THR A 80 11.74 2.35 -1.07
N MET A 81 11.25 2.00 0.11
CA MET A 81 10.06 2.58 0.71
C MET A 81 10.40 3.90 1.38
N ILE A 82 9.49 4.87 1.26
CA ILE A 82 9.68 6.23 1.78
C ILE A 82 8.52 6.52 2.75
N PRO A 83 8.73 6.32 4.06
CA PRO A 83 7.68 6.52 5.06
C PRO A 83 7.30 8.01 5.20
N ASN A 84 6.25 8.27 5.98
CA ASN A 84 5.72 9.60 6.29
C ASN A 84 5.15 10.37 5.08
N ARG A 85 4.64 9.63 4.07
CA ARG A 85 4.01 10.21 2.89
C ARG A 85 2.52 9.90 2.75
N GLY A 86 2.02 8.91 3.47
CA GLY A 86 0.61 8.52 3.45
C GLY A 86 -0.18 8.92 4.69
N PHE A 87 -1.48 8.64 4.66
CA PHE A 87 -2.39 8.76 5.79
C PHE A 87 -3.58 7.79 5.65
N ALA A 88 -4.28 7.53 6.76
CA ALA A 88 -5.43 6.63 6.78
C ALA A 88 -6.57 7.10 5.87
N LEU A 89 -7.22 6.17 5.18
CA LEU A 89 -8.42 6.45 4.40
C LEU A 89 -9.57 6.78 5.37
N THR A 90 -9.88 8.07 5.47
CA THR A 90 -11.00 8.55 6.27
C THR A 90 -12.32 8.34 5.54
N ARG A 91 -13.42 8.28 6.28
CA ARG A 91 -14.77 8.25 5.70
C ARG A 91 -15.02 9.36 4.70
N ARG A 92 -14.56 10.59 4.98
CA ARG A 92 -14.70 11.73 4.04
C ARG A 92 -14.02 11.50 2.70
N TYR A 93 -12.90 10.78 2.67
CA TYR A 93 -12.25 10.41 1.41
C TYR A 93 -13.03 9.32 0.70
N SER A 94 -13.46 8.28 1.43
CA SER A 94 -14.29 7.19 0.91
C SER A 94 -15.59 7.71 0.28
N ASP A 95 -16.38 8.51 1.01
CA ASP A 95 -17.65 9.09 0.56
C ASP A 95 -17.47 9.97 -0.70
N ALA A 96 -16.30 10.62 -0.83
CA ALA A 96 -15.98 11.44 -1.99
C ALA A 96 -15.38 10.65 -3.17
N GLY A 97 -15.23 9.32 -3.05
CA GLY A 97 -14.55 8.47 -4.02
C GLY A 97 -13.08 8.84 -4.23
N LYS A 98 -12.46 9.48 -3.22
CA LYS A 98 -11.08 9.95 -3.30
C LYS A 98 -10.11 8.86 -2.89
N PHE A 99 -8.98 8.87 -3.57
CA PHE A 99 -7.84 8.03 -3.32
C PHE A 99 -6.96 8.66 -2.24
N ALA A 100 -6.75 7.92 -1.14
CA ALA A 100 -5.85 8.32 -0.07
C ALA A 100 -4.42 7.81 -0.37
N PRO A 101 -3.40 8.66 -0.25
CA PRO A 101 -2.01 8.25 -0.35
C PRO A 101 -1.65 7.29 0.79
N LEU A 102 -1.05 6.15 0.47
CA LEU A 102 -0.68 5.11 1.43
C LEU A 102 0.83 5.04 1.68
N MET A 103 1.63 4.82 0.64
CA MET A 103 3.08 4.66 0.75
C MET A 103 3.79 5.15 -0.53
N ALA A 104 4.96 5.76 -0.35
CA ALA A 104 5.83 6.17 -1.46
C ALA A 104 6.96 5.16 -1.66
N PHE A 105 7.36 4.99 -2.91
CA PHE A 105 8.43 4.08 -3.34
C PHE A 105 9.40 4.81 -4.29
N ASP A 106 10.70 4.78 -4.01
CA ASP A 106 11.77 5.05 -5.00
C ASP A 106 12.07 3.75 -5.72
N CYS A 107 11.68 3.70 -7.00
CA CYS A 107 11.91 2.57 -7.86
C CYS A 107 13.02 2.87 -8.88
N ARG A 108 13.90 1.89 -9.09
CA ARG A 108 14.97 1.93 -10.10
C ARG A 108 14.94 0.67 -10.94
N GLY A 109 14.65 0.80 -12.24
CA GLY A 109 14.62 -0.31 -13.19
C GLY A 109 13.32 -1.12 -13.17
N PHE A 110 12.39 -0.77 -12.28
CA PHE A 110 11.06 -1.36 -12.17
C PHE A 110 9.98 -0.28 -12.01
N GLU A 111 8.81 -0.58 -12.56
CA GLU A 111 7.57 0.17 -12.43
C GLU A 111 6.58 -0.69 -11.62
N PRO A 112 6.08 -0.23 -10.46
CA PRO A 112 5.10 -0.98 -9.68
C PRO A 112 3.72 -0.92 -10.32
N LEU A 113 3.03 -2.06 -10.33
CA LEU A 113 1.72 -2.30 -10.93
C LEU A 113 0.87 -3.15 -9.97
N ASP A 114 -0.45 -3.10 -10.11
CA ASP A 114 -1.43 -4.00 -9.47
C ASP A 114 -1.11 -4.32 -7.99
N PHE A 115 -1.53 -3.43 -7.09
CA PHE A 115 -1.40 -3.68 -5.64
C PHE A 115 -2.48 -4.65 -5.17
N ALA A 116 -2.04 -5.72 -4.49
CA ALA A 116 -2.90 -6.72 -3.89
C ALA A 116 -3.16 -6.41 -2.42
N PHE A 117 -4.43 -6.33 -2.05
CA PHE A 117 -4.84 -6.20 -0.66
C PHE A 117 -4.69 -7.55 0.04
N SER A 118 -4.00 -7.56 1.18
CA SER A 118 -3.73 -8.74 2.01
C SER A 118 -4.43 -8.65 3.37
N SER A 119 -3.95 -9.43 4.35
CA SER A 119 -4.26 -9.30 5.77
C SER A 119 -3.60 -8.07 6.42
N ASP A 120 -3.82 -7.93 7.72
CA ASP A 120 -3.16 -6.96 8.61
C ASP A 120 -3.57 -5.51 8.38
N TRP A 121 -4.84 -5.29 8.04
CA TRP A 121 -5.44 -3.96 8.04
C TRP A 121 -6.17 -3.65 9.35
N GLU A 122 -6.35 -2.37 9.62
CA GLU A 122 -7.17 -1.86 10.72
C GLU A 122 -8.12 -0.77 10.22
N ALA A 123 -9.28 -0.69 10.86
CA ALA A 123 -10.27 0.36 10.67
C ALA A 123 -10.98 0.65 11.99
N GLU A 124 -11.68 1.78 12.06
CA GLU A 124 -12.41 2.20 13.25
C GLU A 124 -13.88 2.45 12.89
N SER A 125 -14.82 1.93 13.68
CA SER A 125 -16.21 2.31 13.51
C SER A 125 -16.43 3.77 13.85
N ILE A 126 -17.53 4.33 13.33
CA ILE A 126 -17.99 5.66 13.73
C ILE A 126 -18.27 5.74 15.25
N ALA A 127 -18.54 4.59 15.88
CA ALA A 127 -18.75 4.48 17.33
C ALA A 127 -17.44 4.33 18.15
N GLY A 128 -16.27 4.30 17.49
CA GLY A 128 -14.94 4.22 18.13
C GLY A 128 -14.44 2.79 18.39
N THR A 129 -15.13 1.77 17.89
CA THR A 129 -14.66 0.37 17.97
C THR A 129 -13.57 0.14 16.94
N LYS A 130 -12.40 -0.34 17.36
CA LYS A 130 -11.31 -0.69 16.44
C LYS A 130 -11.45 -2.13 15.96
N PHE A 131 -11.42 -2.30 14.65
CA PHE A 131 -11.29 -3.57 13.96
C PHE A 131 -9.83 -3.71 13.54
N VAL A 132 -9.22 -4.81 13.94
CA VAL A 132 -7.81 -5.14 13.66
C VAL A 132 -7.77 -6.49 12.98
N ASP A 133 -6.65 -6.80 12.31
CA ASP A 133 -6.47 -8.07 11.59
C ASP A 133 -7.52 -8.30 10.51
N ILE A 134 -7.94 -7.21 9.87
CA ILE A 134 -8.85 -7.24 8.74
C ILE A 134 -8.13 -7.89 7.55
N ASP A 135 -8.72 -8.97 7.04
CA ASP A 135 -8.27 -9.65 5.83
C ASP A 135 -9.08 -9.18 4.62
N LEU A 136 -8.38 -8.63 3.63
CA LEU A 136 -8.96 -8.12 2.38
C LEU A 136 -8.50 -8.91 1.15
N SER A 137 -7.86 -10.07 1.34
CA SER A 137 -7.48 -10.96 0.25
C SER A 137 -8.69 -11.47 -0.56
N GLY A 138 -9.88 -11.50 0.06
CA GLY A 138 -11.15 -11.83 -0.59
C GLY A 138 -11.83 -10.66 -1.32
N GLY A 139 -11.35 -9.42 -1.16
CA GLY A 139 -11.89 -8.22 -1.81
C GLY A 139 -12.92 -7.42 -1.01
N ASP A 140 -13.44 -7.96 0.09
CA ASP A 140 -14.33 -7.27 1.02
C ASP A 140 -14.10 -7.72 2.48
N PHE A 141 -14.70 -6.96 3.39
CA PHE A 141 -14.78 -7.29 4.80
C PHE A 141 -16.12 -6.82 5.35
N SER A 142 -16.78 -7.63 6.16
CA SER A 142 -18.02 -7.27 6.82
C SER A 142 -18.08 -7.84 8.23
N GLU A 143 -18.46 -7.01 9.20
CA GLU A 143 -18.65 -7.42 10.59
C GLU A 143 -19.79 -6.61 11.23
N TYR A 144 -20.11 -6.87 12.49
CA TYR A 144 -21.12 -6.13 13.24
C TYR A 144 -20.48 -5.37 14.40
N CYS A 145 -20.71 -4.07 14.47
CA CYS A 145 -20.24 -3.25 15.57
C CYS A 145 -21.26 -3.28 16.70
N GLU A 146 -20.97 -4.01 17.79
CA GLU A 146 -21.86 -4.10 18.96
C GLU A 146 -22.11 -2.75 19.63
N VAL A 147 -21.09 -1.87 19.67
CA VAL A 147 -21.19 -0.54 20.29
C VAL A 147 -22.04 0.39 19.44
N GLY A 148 -21.84 0.39 18.12
CA GLY A 148 -22.61 1.18 17.16
C GLY A 148 -23.98 0.59 16.84
N LYS A 149 -24.20 -0.69 17.16
CA LYS A 149 -25.38 -1.50 16.80
C LYS A 149 -25.70 -1.43 15.30
N CYS A 150 -24.66 -1.52 14.48
CA CYS A 150 -24.77 -1.42 13.03
C CYS A 150 -23.75 -2.36 12.35
N PRO A 151 -24.07 -2.86 11.14
CA PRO A 151 -23.09 -3.55 10.31
C PRO A 151 -21.98 -2.57 9.89
N VAL A 152 -20.76 -3.08 9.81
CA VAL A 152 -19.60 -2.39 9.26
C VAL A 152 -19.12 -3.15 8.04
N MET A 153 -18.72 -2.43 6.99
CA MET A 153 -18.28 -3.06 5.74
C MET A 153 -17.17 -2.25 5.05
N ILE A 154 -16.22 -2.97 4.46
CA ILE A 154 -15.21 -2.45 3.54
C ILE A 154 -15.42 -3.20 2.23
N SER A 155 -15.64 -2.47 1.14
CA SER A 155 -15.82 -3.08 -0.19
C SER A 155 -15.28 -2.18 -1.29
N ASN A 156 -15.38 -2.63 -2.55
CA ASN A 156 -14.96 -1.88 -3.73
C ASN A 156 -13.51 -1.34 -3.63
N LEU A 157 -12.60 -2.18 -3.11
CA LEU A 157 -11.19 -1.87 -2.95
C LEU A 157 -10.56 -1.53 -4.30
N LYS A 158 -9.90 -0.38 -4.37
CA LYS A 158 -9.16 0.06 -5.55
C LYS A 158 -7.82 0.62 -5.13
N SER A 159 -6.83 0.38 -5.97
CA SER A 159 -5.47 0.87 -5.80
C SER A 159 -4.96 1.45 -7.12
N GLU A 160 -4.07 2.42 -7.03
CA GLU A 160 -3.37 2.96 -8.19
C GLU A 160 -1.98 3.44 -7.79
N PHE A 161 -1.03 3.32 -8.71
CA PHE A 161 0.29 3.94 -8.58
C PHE A 161 0.34 5.19 -9.44
N ARG A 162 0.77 6.31 -8.85
CA ARG A 162 0.99 7.56 -9.58
C ARG A 162 2.44 8.00 -9.45
N VAL A 163 3.03 8.48 -10.54
CA VAL A 163 4.36 9.09 -10.50
C VAL A 163 4.26 10.40 -9.73
N VAL A 164 5.14 10.58 -8.75
CA VAL A 164 5.18 11.78 -7.90
C VAL A 164 6.57 12.38 -7.83
N ASP A 165 6.62 13.69 -7.63
CA ASP A 165 7.85 14.40 -7.29
C ASP A 165 7.88 14.66 -5.78
N LEU A 166 8.65 13.87 -5.05
CA LEU A 166 8.72 13.92 -3.58
C LEU A 166 9.41 15.18 -3.03
N THR A 167 10.00 16.01 -3.91
CA THR A 167 10.50 17.34 -3.55
C THR A 167 9.38 18.36 -3.37
N LYS A 168 8.20 18.09 -3.94
CA LYS A 168 7.00 18.89 -3.78
C LYS A 168 6.15 18.32 -2.65
N ARG A 169 5.46 19.19 -1.91
CA ARG A 169 4.43 18.74 -0.97
C ARG A 169 3.33 18.05 -1.79
N ILE A 170 2.96 16.83 -1.39
CA ILE A 170 1.77 16.16 -1.88
C ILE A 170 0.60 16.96 -1.29
N VAL A 171 -0.06 17.78 -2.11
CA VAL A 171 -1.22 18.62 -1.75
C VAL A 171 -2.50 17.83 -1.95
#